data_AF-A0A2E4FTP6-F1
#
_entry.id   AF-A0A2E4FTP6-F1
#
_cell.length_a   1.000
_cell.length_b   1.000
_cell.length_c   1.000
_cell.angle_alpha   90.00
_cell.angle_beta   90.00
_cell.angle_gamma   90.00
#
_symmetry.space_group_name_H-M   'P 1'
#
loop_
_entity.id
_entity.type
_entity.pdbx_description
1 polymer ?
#
loop_
_entity_poly.entity_id
_entity_poly.type
_entity_poly.pdbx_seq_one_letter_code
_entity_poly.pdbx_strand_id
1 'polypeptide(L)'
;RKLSKEHGCVPRRLITDKLRSYPAACRTVMPSVGHSTAPYANNRADVSHQPTRQPERQMRRFKSAVHAQRFLAVHGSVPNLFRVGRHPLRAVHHRRLRTQAFGVWPEMTCV
;
A
#
# COMPACT_ATOMS: atom_id res chain seq x y z
N ARG A 1 8.04 3.29 15.94
CA ARG A 1 8.94 2.66 14.94
C ARG A 1 8.19 1.54 14.21
N LYS A 2 7.44 1.81 13.12
CA LYS A 2 6.67 0.78 12.38
C LYS A 2 7.06 0.64 10.90
N LEU A 3 7.26 1.74 10.17
CA LEU A 3 7.59 1.70 8.74
C LEU A 3 8.94 1.00 8.41
N SER A 4 9.98 1.21 9.23
CA SER A 4 11.30 0.63 8.99
C SER A 4 11.39 -0.85 9.37
N LYS A 5 10.46 -1.37 10.18
CA LYS A 5 10.50 -2.77 10.63
C LYS A 5 10.05 -3.74 9.53
N GLU A 6 9.10 -3.34 8.69
CA GLU A 6 8.58 -4.20 7.62
C GLU A 6 9.52 -4.30 6.42
N HIS A 7 10.25 -3.23 6.09
CA HIS A 7 11.10 -3.21 4.90
C HIS A 7 12.55 -3.65 5.16
N GLY A 8 12.96 -3.78 6.43
CA GLY A 8 14.24 -4.35 6.86
C GLY A 8 15.51 -3.60 6.44
N CYS A 9 15.43 -2.59 5.57
CA CYS A 9 16.57 -1.84 5.04
C CYS A 9 16.45 -0.33 5.26
N VAL A 10 17.61 0.33 5.37
CA VAL A 10 17.68 1.79 5.37
C VAL A 10 17.59 2.28 3.93
N PRO A 11 16.62 3.14 3.58
CA PRO A 11 16.48 3.65 2.23
C PRO A 11 17.64 4.57 1.87
N ARG A 12 18.09 4.53 0.60
CA ARG A 12 19.15 5.42 0.08
C ARG A 12 18.73 6.89 0.04
N ARG A 13 17.43 7.15 -0.16
CA ARG A 13 16.85 8.49 -0.24
C ARG A 13 15.41 8.45 0.21
N LEU A 14 14.98 9.46 0.97
CA LEU A 14 13.61 9.64 1.40
C LEU A 14 12.97 10.75 0.57
N ILE A 15 11.81 10.47 0.00
CA ILE A 15 11.06 11.42 -0.83
C ILE A 15 9.71 11.68 -0.17
N THR A 16 9.40 12.95 0.07
CA THR A 16 8.09 13.38 0.63
C THR A 16 7.55 14.58 -0.14
N ASP A 17 6.33 14.99 0.21
CA ASP A 17 5.83 16.30 -0.18
C ASP A 17 6.60 17.45 0.52
N LYS A 18 6.20 18.70 0.22
CA LYS A 18 6.84 19.92 0.71
C LYS A 18 6.34 20.42 2.07
N LEU A 19 5.54 19.64 2.80
CA LEU A 19 5.01 20.03 4.09
C LEU A 19 6.14 20.15 5.13
N ARG A 20 6.13 21.23 5.92
CA ARG A 20 7.20 21.56 6.87
C ARG A 20 7.41 20.52 7.97
N SER A 21 6.41 19.68 8.24
CA SER A 21 6.52 18.59 9.22
C SER A 21 7.46 17.48 8.76
N TYR A 22 7.59 17.21 7.45
CA TYR A 22 8.40 16.09 6.97
C TYR A 22 9.90 16.28 7.16
N PRO A 23 10.52 17.43 6.80
CA PRO A 23 11.94 17.64 7.06
C PRO A 23 12.28 17.48 8.55
N ALA A 24 11.43 17.98 9.45
CA ALA A 24 11.60 17.83 10.89
C ALA A 24 11.53 16.34 11.31
N ALA A 25 10.50 15.62 10.85
CA ALA A 25 10.35 14.20 11.12
C ALA A 25 11.50 13.35 10.54
N CYS A 26 11.99 13.68 9.33
CA CYS A 26 13.08 12.96 8.69
C CYS A 26 14.38 13.08 9.50
N ARG A 27 14.69 14.27 10.02
CA ARG A 27 15.85 14.49 10.90
C ARG A 27 15.76 13.68 12.18
N THR A 28 14.57 13.51 12.74
CA THR A 28 14.36 12.72 13.98
C THR A 28 14.38 11.21 13.72
N VAL A 29 13.78 10.75 12.62
CA VAL A 29 13.53 9.31 12.38
C VAL A 29 14.63 8.65 11.56
N MET A 30 15.19 9.35 10.57
CA MET A 30 16.22 8.84 9.64
C MET A 30 17.27 9.91 9.30
N PRO A 31 18.06 10.39 10.29
CA PRO A 31 19.01 11.48 10.09
C PRO A 31 20.11 11.19 9.05
N SER A 32 20.44 9.92 8.83
CA SER A 32 21.49 9.49 7.89
C SER A 32 21.01 9.40 6.43
N VAL A 33 19.71 9.57 6.18
CA VAL A 33 19.11 9.41 4.84
C VAL A 33 18.90 10.77 4.20
N GLY A 34 19.42 10.95 2.97
CA GLY A 34 19.17 12.16 2.20
C GLY A 34 17.68 12.35 1.91
N HIS A 35 17.16 13.54 2.18
CA HIS A 35 15.76 13.91 1.96
C HIS A 35 15.60 14.76 0.69
N SER A 36 14.59 14.47 -0.12
CA SER A 36 14.28 15.22 -1.34
C SER A 36 12.78 15.53 -1.45
N THR A 37 12.48 16.73 -1.94
CA THR A 37 11.12 17.23 -2.23
C THR A 37 11.03 17.75 -3.66
N ALA A 38 11.86 17.20 -4.54
CA ALA A 38 11.89 17.59 -5.96
C ALA A 38 10.49 17.45 -6.59
N PRO A 39 10.13 18.34 -7.53
CA PRO A 39 8.85 18.27 -8.22
C PRO A 39 8.57 16.86 -8.75
N TYR A 40 7.36 16.35 -8.53
CA TYR A 40 6.89 15.05 -9.00
C TYR A 40 7.62 13.81 -8.44
N ALA A 41 8.61 13.98 -7.56
CA ALA A 41 9.37 12.86 -7.01
C ALA A 41 8.50 11.93 -6.15
N ASN A 42 7.45 12.45 -5.52
CA ASN A 42 6.49 11.70 -4.70
C ASN A 42 5.34 11.08 -5.51
N ASN A 43 5.28 11.28 -6.84
CA ASN A 43 4.18 10.79 -7.68
C ASN A 43 3.91 9.29 -7.51
N ARG A 44 4.96 8.48 -7.33
CA ARG A 44 4.80 7.03 -7.11
C ARG A 44 4.00 6.73 -5.84
N ALA A 45 4.27 7.46 -4.76
CA ALA A 45 3.50 7.34 -3.52
C ALA A 45 2.06 7.84 -3.76
N ASP A 46 1.88 9.00 -4.37
CA ASP A 46 0.57 9.59 -4.66
C ASP A 46 -0.32 8.67 -5.51
N VAL A 47 0.25 8.06 -6.56
CA VAL A 47 -0.45 7.09 -7.43
C VAL A 47 -0.78 5.81 -6.67
N SER A 48 0.13 5.32 -5.82
CA SER A 48 -0.11 4.12 -5.02
C SER A 48 -1.29 4.25 -4.04
N HIS A 49 -1.71 5.48 -3.70
CA HIS A 49 -2.87 5.73 -2.86
C HIS A 49 -4.21 5.67 -3.61
N GLN A 50 -4.23 5.80 -4.93
CA GLN A 50 -5.48 5.82 -5.70
C GLN A 50 -6.34 4.55 -5.51
N PRO A 51 -5.77 3.32 -5.52
CA PRO A 51 -6.53 2.10 -5.30
C PRO A 51 -7.25 2.04 -3.94
N THR A 52 -6.68 2.67 -2.91
CA THR A 52 -7.25 2.72 -1.55
C THR A 52 -8.31 3.80 -1.40
N ARG A 53 -8.18 4.91 -2.13
CA ARG A 53 -9.14 6.04 -2.05
C ARG A 53 -10.51 5.70 -2.59
N GLN A 54 -10.61 4.86 -3.61
CA GLN A 54 -11.91 4.52 -4.21
C GLN A 54 -12.79 3.71 -3.23
N PRO A 55 -12.29 2.66 -2.56
CA PRO A 55 -13.01 1.98 -1.48
C PRO A 55 -13.31 2.89 -0.29
N GLU A 56 -12.35 3.72 0.15
CA GLU A 56 -12.57 4.68 1.26
C GLU A 56 -13.76 5.63 0.96
N ARG A 57 -13.83 6.12 -0.29
CA ARG A 57 -14.92 6.97 -0.77
C ARG A 57 -16.24 6.22 -0.90
N GLN A 58 -16.23 5.01 -1.47
CA GLN A 58 -17.43 4.16 -1.60
C GLN A 58 -18.00 3.77 -0.23
N MET A 59 -17.14 3.53 0.75
CA MET A 59 -17.53 3.13 2.10
C MET A 59 -18.01 4.30 2.97
N ARG A 60 -18.14 5.53 2.43
CA ARG A 60 -18.62 6.73 3.15
C ARG A 60 -17.89 6.98 4.47
N ARG A 61 -16.56 6.83 4.48
CA ARG A 61 -15.66 6.92 5.65
C ARG A 61 -15.80 5.73 6.61
N PHE A 62 -14.70 5.38 7.29
CA PHE A 62 -14.73 4.36 8.33
C PHE A 62 -15.41 4.87 9.58
N LYS A 63 -16.27 4.03 10.20
CA LYS A 63 -16.97 4.35 11.45
C LYS A 63 -16.01 4.49 12.65
N SER A 64 -14.83 3.86 12.60
CA SER A 64 -13.80 3.98 13.63
C SER A 64 -12.39 3.65 13.09
N ALA A 65 -11.37 4.04 13.84
CA ALA A 65 -9.97 3.74 13.52
C ALA A 65 -9.69 2.22 13.46
N VAL A 66 -10.34 1.43 14.32
CA VAL A 66 -10.21 -0.04 14.32
C VAL A 66 -10.74 -0.65 13.02
N HIS A 67 -11.87 -0.16 12.51
CA HIS A 67 -12.38 -0.60 11.21
C HIS A 67 -11.43 -0.24 10.06
N ALA A 68 -10.85 0.96 10.10
CA ALA A 68 -9.84 1.37 9.12
C ALA A 68 -8.59 0.47 9.19
N GLN A 69 -8.11 0.13 10.39
CA GLN A 69 -6.96 -0.76 10.57
C GLN A 69 -7.21 -2.18 10.05
N ARG A 70 -8.36 -2.77 10.37
CA ARG A 70 -8.76 -4.09 9.84
C ARG A 70 -8.84 -4.09 8.32
N PHE A 71 -9.39 -3.02 7.75
CA PHE A 71 -9.43 -2.84 6.31
C PHE A 71 -8.01 -2.73 5.72
N LEU A 72 -7.17 -1.84 6.25
CA LEU A 72 -5.82 -1.60 5.74
C LEU A 72 -4.94 -2.86 5.83
N ALA A 73 -5.11 -3.70 6.86
CA ALA A 73 -4.37 -4.95 7.03
C ALA A 73 -4.56 -5.92 5.86
N VAL A 74 -5.75 -5.92 5.25
CA VAL A 74 -6.12 -6.88 4.19
C VAL A 74 -6.11 -6.22 2.81
N HIS A 75 -6.33 -4.90 2.75
CA HIS A 75 -6.49 -4.12 1.51
C HIS A 75 -5.26 -4.14 0.59
N GLY A 76 -4.05 -4.35 1.10
CA GLY A 76 -2.87 -4.52 0.24
C GLY A 76 -2.85 -5.88 -0.47
N SER A 77 -3.23 -6.94 0.25
CA SER A 77 -3.15 -8.32 -0.24
C SER A 77 -4.30 -8.71 -1.16
N VAL A 78 -5.52 -8.23 -0.92
CA VAL A 78 -6.70 -8.61 -1.74
C VAL A 78 -6.55 -8.21 -3.21
N PRO A 79 -6.20 -6.97 -3.56
CA PRO A 79 -6.05 -6.58 -4.94
C PRO A 79 -4.87 -7.30 -5.60
N ASN A 80 -3.77 -7.52 -4.88
CA ASN A 80 -2.62 -8.25 -5.42
C ASN A 80 -2.98 -9.69 -5.79
N LEU A 81 -3.79 -10.36 -4.96
CA LEU A 81 -4.16 -11.76 -5.17
C LEU A 81 -5.33 -11.94 -6.15
N PHE A 82 -6.32 -11.03 -6.13
CA PHE A 82 -7.58 -11.19 -6.86
C PHE A 82 -7.80 -10.23 -8.03
N ARG A 83 -7.09 -9.08 -8.13
CA ARG A 83 -7.17 -8.21 -9.33
C ARG A 83 -6.26 -8.74 -10.44
N VAL A 84 -6.54 -9.97 -10.85
CA VAL A 84 -5.95 -10.58 -12.03
C VAL A 84 -6.62 -9.94 -13.25
N GLY A 85 -5.87 -9.18 -14.05
CA GLY A 85 -6.42 -8.42 -15.18
C GLY A 85 -7.28 -9.30 -16.08
N ARG A 86 -8.59 -9.01 -16.18
CA ARG A 86 -9.54 -9.79 -16.98
C ARG A 86 -9.36 -9.58 -18.49
N HIS A 87 -8.88 -8.40 -18.88
CA HIS A 87 -8.83 -7.95 -20.26
C HIS A 87 -7.71 -8.56 -21.14
N PRO A 88 -6.56 -9.01 -20.58
CA PRO A 88 -5.56 -9.77 -21.37
C PRO A 88 -5.65 -11.30 -21.26
N LEU A 89 -6.55 -11.87 -20.44
CA LEU A 89 -6.53 -13.31 -20.13
C LEU A 89 -7.68 -14.08 -20.80
N ARG A 90 -7.34 -15.24 -21.39
CA ARG A 90 -8.34 -16.25 -21.75
C ARG A 90 -9.08 -16.73 -20.50
N ALA A 91 -10.36 -17.07 -20.64
CA ALA A 91 -11.22 -17.47 -19.52
C ALA A 91 -10.62 -18.62 -18.69
N VAL A 92 -9.97 -19.60 -19.34
CA VAL A 92 -9.29 -20.72 -18.67
C VAL A 92 -8.18 -20.26 -17.74
N HIS A 93 -7.32 -19.34 -18.20
CA HIS A 93 -6.23 -18.80 -17.38
C HIS A 93 -6.75 -17.96 -16.23
N HIS A 94 -7.78 -17.13 -16.46
CA HIS A 94 -8.42 -16.36 -15.41
C HIS A 94 -9.03 -17.26 -14.32
N ARG A 95 -9.73 -18.35 -14.70
CA ARG A 95 -10.26 -19.32 -13.74
C ARG A 95 -9.15 -19.98 -12.93
N ARG A 96 -8.06 -20.42 -13.58
CA ARG A 96 -6.90 -21.02 -12.90
C ARG A 96 -6.28 -20.07 -11.87
N LEU A 97 -6.04 -18.82 -12.25
CA LEU A 97 -5.47 -17.81 -11.34
C LEU A 97 -6.40 -17.50 -10.17
N ARG A 98 -7.73 -17.47 -10.40
CA ARG A 98 -8.71 -17.35 -9.32
C ARG A 98 -8.70 -18.55 -8.37
N THR A 99 -8.64 -19.77 -8.89
CA THR A 99 -8.56 -20.98 -8.04
C THR A 99 -7.30 -20.96 -7.19
N GLN A 100 -6.15 -20.59 -7.76
CA GLN A 100 -4.90 -20.43 -7.01
C GLN A 100 -5.01 -19.33 -5.95
N ALA A 101 -5.58 -18.18 -6.29
CA ALA A 101 -5.84 -17.09 -5.36
C ALA A 101 -6.67 -17.54 -4.15
N PHE A 102 -7.74 -18.32 -4.35
CA PHE A 102 -8.53 -18.88 -3.25
C PHE A 102 -7.77 -19.92 -2.42
N GLY A 103 -6.85 -20.67 -3.01
CA GLY A 103 -6.00 -21.62 -2.27
C GLY A 103 -4.99 -20.92 -1.35
N VAL A 104 -4.45 -19.78 -1.78
CA VAL A 104 -3.47 -18.98 -1.01
C VAL A 104 -4.14 -18.10 0.05
N TRP A 105 -5.42 -17.78 -0.13
CA TRP A 105 -6.14 -16.85 0.75
C TRP A 105 -6.12 -17.22 2.24
N PRO A 106 -6.38 -18.48 2.66
CA PRO A 106 -6.34 -18.87 4.07
C PRO A 106 -4.98 -18.63 4.73
N GLU A 107 -3.89 -18.87 4.00
CA GLU A 107 -2.51 -18.64 4.47
C GLU A 107 -2.24 -17.16 4.75
N MET A 108 -2.88 -16.26 3.99
CA MET A 108 -2.68 -14.81 4.13
C MET A 108 -3.59 -14.17 5.19
N THR A 109 -4.77 -14.73 5.47
CA THR A 109 -5.74 -14.11 6.37
C THR A 109 -5.74 -14.64 7.81
N CYS A 110 -5.00 -15.71 8.10
CA CYS A 110 -4.98 -16.34 9.44
C CYS A 110 -6.39 -16.52 10.03
N VAL A 111 -7.34 -17.00 9.21
CA VAL A 111 -8.69 -17.41 9.62
C VAL A 111 -8.76 -18.92 9.63
#